data_AF-A0A150GDM9-F1
#
_entry.id   AF-A0A150GDM9-F1
#
_cell.length_a   1.000
_cell.length_b   1.000
_cell.length_c   1.000
_cell.angle_alpha   90.00
_cell.angle_beta   90.00
_cell.angle_gamma   90.00
#
_symmetry.space_group_name_H-M   'P 1'
#
loop_
_entity.id
_entity.type
_entity.pdbx_description
1 polymer ?
#
loop_
_entity_poly.entity_id
_entity_poly.type
_entity_poly.pdbx_seq_one_letter_code
_entity_poly.pdbx_strand_id
1 'polypeptide(L)'
;MPLHFAALWTLVALGGGSSGQKKLFNTWFRDEVGASPSWLFVAPTPRTAAGKAIVKVACIPVGKHARHKHAACHPDLALKYAKVYLAIEKLAEECGLTDIIPKVWVDWVHAVIPEVGYHIRWLGLWMEMVDGISLENLVPQCWANVALLFDYRCYVDGGKIGKNWPADVGQCLARIAAKDAKTVMQEYGLPQLHMAAALYNRSKAMHEHGFEWALTEGFPRNPNPWRYKFTPPCCRIKHTDTYRCANEWKPDTAIPFGDPITGGPWRHERKDPGTYEGGTVF
;
A
#
# COMPACT_ATOMS: atom_id res chain seq x y z
N MET A 1 -12.65 30.02 20.72
CA MET A 1 -11.84 28.80 20.48
C MET A 1 -12.25 27.78 21.53
N PRO A 2 -12.96 26.69 21.18
CA PRO A 2 -13.28 25.69 22.18
C PRO A 2 -12.01 24.90 22.50
N LEU A 3 -11.60 24.95 23.77
CA LEU A 3 -10.61 24.05 24.34
C LEU A 3 -11.20 22.64 24.30
N HIS A 4 -10.85 21.87 23.27
CA HIS A 4 -11.12 20.44 23.27
C HIS A 4 -10.36 19.81 24.43
N PHE A 5 -11.10 19.25 25.39
CA PHE A 5 -10.56 18.43 26.47
C PHE A 5 -9.67 17.34 25.87
N ALA A 6 -8.38 17.37 26.23
CA ALA A 6 -7.43 16.34 25.90
C ALA A 6 -7.80 15.08 26.68
N ALA A 7 -8.54 14.17 26.04
CA ALA A 7 -8.65 12.81 26.53
C ALA A 7 -7.23 12.19 26.50
N LEU A 8 -6.74 11.77 27.66
CA LEU A 8 -5.50 11.04 27.78
C LEU A 8 -5.75 9.64 27.22
N TRP A 9 -5.31 9.39 25.98
CA TRP A 9 -5.53 8.10 25.34
C TRP A 9 -4.40 7.13 25.68
N THR A 10 -4.76 5.92 26.11
CA THR A 10 -3.81 4.80 26.17
C THR A 10 -3.66 4.23 24.76
N LEU A 11 -2.55 4.54 24.09
CA LEU A 11 -2.20 3.89 22.84
C LEU A 11 -1.66 2.50 23.13
N VAL A 12 -2.27 1.49 22.52
CA VAL A 12 -1.70 0.14 22.49
C VAL A 12 -0.72 0.10 21.33
N ALA A 13 0.58 0.09 21.63
CA ALA A 13 1.61 -0.09 20.61
C ALA A 13 1.46 -1.49 19.99
N LEU A 14 1.21 -1.55 18.70
CA LEU A 14 1.32 -2.78 17.93
C LEU A 14 2.82 -2.96 17.65
N GLY A 15 3.49 -3.68 18.55
CA GLY A 15 4.95 -3.77 18.57
C GLY A 15 5.50 -4.40 17.29
N GLY A 16 6.42 -3.68 16.63
CA GLY A 16 7.31 -4.20 15.60
C GLY A 16 8.59 -4.77 16.22
N GLY A 17 9.09 -5.87 15.67
CA GLY A 17 10.20 -6.66 16.20
C GLY A 17 10.96 -7.27 15.03
N SER A 18 12.11 -7.85 15.35
CA SER A 18 12.85 -8.67 14.41
C SER A 18 11.95 -9.80 13.90
N SER A 19 12.01 -10.10 12.60
CA SER A 19 11.37 -11.26 11.97
C SER A 19 11.37 -12.47 12.91
N GLY A 20 10.22 -12.78 13.47
CA GLY A 20 10.07 -13.72 14.59
C GLY A 20 8.63 -13.78 15.06
N GLN A 21 8.23 -14.94 15.58
CA GLN A 21 6.90 -15.12 16.19
C GLN A 21 6.82 -14.35 17.51
N LYS A 22 5.74 -13.59 17.71
CA LYS A 22 5.40 -12.89 18.94
C LYS A 22 4.07 -13.37 19.47
N LYS A 23 3.94 -13.46 20.79
CA LYS A 23 2.66 -13.75 21.43
C LYS A 23 2.02 -12.45 21.90
N LEU A 24 0.90 -12.05 21.28
CA LEU A 24 0.07 -10.91 21.71
C LEU A 24 -1.35 -11.43 21.94
N PHE A 25 -2.02 -11.01 23.02
CA PHE A 25 -3.40 -11.44 23.35
C PHE A 25 -3.63 -12.96 23.32
N ASN A 26 -2.63 -13.73 23.78
CA ASN A 26 -2.61 -15.20 23.76
C ASN A 26 -2.52 -15.86 22.36
N THR A 27 -2.35 -15.07 21.29
CA THR A 27 -2.21 -15.53 19.91
C THR A 27 -0.80 -15.25 19.39
N TRP A 28 -0.26 -16.13 18.54
CA TRP A 28 1.06 -15.95 17.92
C TRP A 28 0.95 -15.21 16.58
N PHE A 29 1.64 -14.08 16.47
CA PHE A 29 1.78 -13.25 15.27
C PHE A 29 3.20 -13.37 14.73
N ARG A 30 3.38 -13.50 13.41
CA ARG A 30 4.70 -13.41 12.76
C ARG A 30 4.84 -12.03 12.18
N ASP A 31 5.87 -11.29 12.58
CA ASP A 31 6.24 -10.05 11.88
C ASP A 31 6.67 -10.40 10.45
N GLU A 32 6.19 -9.66 9.45
CA GLU A 32 6.70 -9.82 8.09
C GLU A 32 8.13 -9.26 7.99
N VAL A 33 9.00 -9.95 7.25
CA VAL A 33 10.37 -9.47 6.98
C VAL A 33 10.27 -8.17 6.19
N GLY A 34 10.57 -7.03 6.82
CA GLY A 34 10.47 -5.69 6.20
C GLY A 34 9.51 -4.72 6.89
N ALA A 35 8.95 -5.06 8.05
CA ALA A 35 8.10 -4.16 8.82
C ALA A 35 8.77 -2.78 9.04
N SER A 36 8.02 -1.71 8.73
CA SER A 36 8.58 -0.36 8.66
C SER A 36 9.06 0.17 10.02
N PRO A 37 9.98 1.16 10.05
CA PRO A 37 10.38 1.82 11.30
C PRO A 37 9.24 2.60 11.96
N SER A 38 8.08 2.72 11.31
CA SER A 38 6.93 3.46 11.83
C SER A 38 6.33 2.78 13.06
N TRP A 39 5.67 3.59 13.89
CA TRP A 39 4.89 3.12 15.02
C TRP A 39 3.42 3.07 14.64
N LEU A 40 2.78 1.94 14.89
CA LEU A 40 1.37 1.72 14.67
C LEU A 40 0.69 1.58 16.03
N PHE A 41 -0.40 2.30 16.21
CA PHE A 41 -1.20 2.23 17.43
C PHE A 41 -2.66 2.04 17.07
N VAL A 42 -3.40 1.32 17.90
CA VAL A 42 -4.87 1.42 17.91
C VAL A 42 -5.24 2.58 18.82
N ALA A 43 -6.07 3.49 18.30
CA ALA A 43 -6.51 4.67 19.02
C ALA A 43 -8.03 4.85 18.86
N PRO A 44 -8.74 5.24 19.93
CA PRO A 44 -10.15 5.60 19.83
C PRO A 44 -10.33 6.87 18.99
N THR A 45 -11.43 6.92 18.23
CA THR A 45 -11.77 8.07 17.39
C THR A 45 -13.27 8.08 17.08
N PRO A 46 -13.92 9.26 17.01
CA PRO A 46 -15.31 9.35 16.58
C PRO A 46 -15.47 9.26 15.04
N ARG A 47 -14.38 9.22 14.28
CA ARG A 47 -14.43 9.25 12.80
C ARG A 47 -14.76 7.90 12.14
N THR A 48 -14.77 6.81 12.90
CA THR A 48 -15.08 5.46 12.40
C THR A 48 -16.27 4.89 13.16
N ALA A 49 -17.06 4.04 12.50
CA ALA A 49 -18.21 3.38 13.14
C ALA A 49 -17.79 2.47 14.31
N ALA A 50 -16.58 1.90 14.24
CA ALA A 50 -16.01 1.07 15.29
C ALA A 50 -15.54 1.86 16.53
N GLY A 51 -15.55 3.20 16.49
CA GLY A 51 -15.05 4.07 17.56
C GLY A 51 -13.53 4.00 17.76
N LYS A 52 -12.81 3.35 16.84
CA LYS A 52 -11.36 3.13 16.88
C LYS A 52 -10.77 3.11 15.47
N ALA A 53 -9.49 3.44 15.38
CA ALA A 53 -8.72 3.51 14.16
C ALA A 53 -7.28 3.11 14.43
N ILE A 54 -6.54 2.87 13.35
CA ILE A 54 -5.10 2.72 13.38
C ILE A 54 -4.48 4.08 13.18
N VAL A 55 -3.50 4.43 13.99
CA VAL A 55 -2.70 5.63 13.78
C VAL A 55 -1.25 5.25 13.58
N LYS A 56 -0.71 5.72 12.45
CA LYS A 56 0.69 5.59 12.06
C LYS A 56 1.42 6.87 12.39
N VAL A 57 2.38 6.76 13.30
CA VAL A 57 3.33 7.83 13.62
C VAL A 57 4.63 7.49 12.93
N ALA A 58 5.04 8.37 12.01
CA ALA A 58 6.12 8.05 11.08
C ALA A 58 7.46 7.84 11.77
N CYS A 59 7.75 8.63 12.80
CA CYS A 59 8.93 8.44 13.61
C CYS A 59 8.68 8.91 15.05
N ILE A 60 9.36 8.26 15.99
CA ILE A 60 9.39 8.60 17.40
C ILE A 60 10.85 8.46 17.82
N PRO A 61 11.47 9.43 18.51
CA PRO A 61 12.88 9.38 18.91
C PRO A 61 13.13 8.42 20.09
N VAL A 62 12.29 7.41 20.25
CA VAL A 62 12.39 6.37 21.26
C VAL A 62 12.65 5.06 20.52
N GLY A 63 13.66 4.31 20.95
CA GLY A 63 13.92 2.98 20.40
C GLY A 63 12.74 2.06 20.69
N LYS A 64 12.32 1.24 19.72
CA LYS A 64 11.31 0.17 19.94
C LYS A 64 11.77 -0.84 21.00
N HIS A 65 13.08 -0.90 21.26
CA HIS A 65 13.71 -1.79 22.22
C HIS A 65 14.83 -1.05 22.95
N ALA A 66 15.06 -1.38 24.22
CA ALA A 66 16.08 -0.75 25.07
C ALA A 66 17.51 -0.79 24.49
N ARG A 67 17.82 -1.75 23.61
CA ARG A 67 19.16 -1.96 23.02
C ARG A 67 19.30 -1.51 21.56
N HIS A 68 18.23 -1.05 20.92
CA HIS A 68 18.27 -0.69 19.50
C HIS A 68 18.60 0.79 19.30
N LYS A 69 19.35 1.08 18.24
CA LYS A 69 19.62 2.47 17.81
C LYS A 69 18.29 3.18 17.56
N HIS A 70 18.22 4.44 18.00
CA HIS A 70 17.09 5.32 17.69
C HIS A 70 16.95 5.44 16.16
N ALA A 71 15.75 5.22 15.64
CA ALA A 71 15.49 5.42 14.23
C ALA A 71 15.67 6.91 13.89
N ALA A 72 16.38 7.21 12.81
CA ALA A 72 16.48 8.57 12.32
C ALA A 72 15.09 9.07 11.88
N CYS A 73 14.67 10.21 12.42
CA CYS A 73 13.43 10.85 12.06
C CYS A 73 13.59 11.60 10.73
N HIS A 74 12.80 11.24 9.72
CA HIS A 74 12.73 11.93 8.44
C HIS A 74 11.33 12.54 8.23
N PRO A 75 11.03 13.70 8.85
CA PRO A 75 9.69 14.29 8.82
C PRO A 75 9.23 14.66 7.40
N ASP A 76 10.14 15.08 6.52
CA ASP A 76 9.81 15.38 5.12
C ASP A 76 9.34 14.14 4.35
N LEU A 77 9.99 13.00 4.60
CA LEU A 77 9.62 11.73 4.00
C LEU A 77 8.27 11.24 4.54
N ALA A 78 8.03 11.43 5.84
CA ALA A 78 6.74 11.14 6.46
C ALA A 78 5.60 11.94 5.83
N LEU A 79 5.80 13.25 5.71
CA LEU A 79 4.82 14.15 5.08
C LEU A 79 4.58 13.78 3.62
N LYS A 80 5.64 13.44 2.88
CA LYS A 80 5.56 12.97 1.50
C LYS A 80 4.67 11.74 1.38
N TYR A 81 4.86 10.73 2.23
CA TYR A 81 4.01 9.53 2.21
C TYR A 81 2.57 9.83 2.63
N ALA A 82 2.35 10.63 3.68
CA ALA A 82 1.01 11.02 4.09
C ALA A 82 0.22 11.68 2.94
N LYS A 83 0.86 12.58 2.17
CA LYS A 83 0.25 13.18 0.98
C LYS A 83 -0.16 12.15 -0.08
N VAL A 84 0.62 11.08 -0.27
CA VAL A 84 0.26 10.00 -1.21
C VAL A 84 -1.01 9.28 -0.74
N TYR A 85 -1.13 8.93 0.55
CA TYR A 85 -2.35 8.29 1.04
C TYR A 85 -3.57 9.20 0.97
N LEU A 86 -3.42 10.48 1.29
CA LEU A 86 -4.52 11.44 1.17
C LEU A 86 -4.94 11.63 -0.29
N ALA A 87 -4.00 11.57 -1.24
CA ALA A 87 -4.31 11.60 -2.66
C ALA A 87 -5.09 10.34 -3.10
N ILE A 88 -4.72 9.17 -2.59
CA ILE A 88 -5.42 7.90 -2.85
C ILE A 88 -6.82 7.93 -2.25
N GLU A 89 -6.97 8.40 -1.01
CA GLU A 89 -8.28 8.57 -0.35
C GLU A 89 -9.19 9.45 -1.19
N LYS A 90 -8.71 10.66 -1.51
CA LYS A 90 -9.47 11.61 -2.32
C LYS A 90 -9.86 11.01 -3.68
N LEU A 91 -8.94 10.30 -4.33
CA LEU A 91 -9.21 9.63 -5.61
C LEU A 91 -10.32 8.58 -5.47
N ALA A 92 -10.28 7.78 -4.41
CA ALA A 92 -11.29 6.75 -4.22
C ALA A 92 -12.67 7.33 -3.91
N GLU A 93 -12.75 8.35 -3.07
CA GLU A 93 -14.00 9.08 -2.84
C GLU A 93 -14.56 9.64 -4.16
N GLU A 94 -13.71 10.28 -4.95
CA GLU A 94 -14.08 10.90 -6.23
C GLU A 94 -14.45 9.90 -7.34
N CYS A 95 -13.90 8.70 -7.30
CA CYS A 95 -14.16 7.65 -8.30
C CYS A 95 -15.21 6.63 -7.83
N GLY A 96 -15.81 6.80 -6.65
CA GLY A 96 -16.79 5.85 -6.10
C GLY A 96 -16.19 4.52 -5.64
N LEU A 97 -14.91 4.52 -5.24
CA LEU A 97 -14.10 3.36 -4.83
C LEU A 97 -13.93 3.28 -3.30
N THR A 98 -14.84 3.87 -2.54
CA THR A 98 -14.75 3.94 -1.07
C THR A 98 -14.92 2.60 -0.36
N ASP A 99 -15.34 1.56 -1.09
CA ASP A 99 -15.53 0.19 -0.62
C ASP A 99 -14.26 -0.66 -0.74
N ILE A 100 -13.27 -0.23 -1.54
CA ILE A 100 -12.04 -0.98 -1.80
C ILE A 100 -10.81 -0.49 -1.04
N ILE A 101 -10.84 0.75 -0.52
CA ILE A 101 -9.75 1.30 0.28
C ILE A 101 -10.23 1.71 1.69
N PRO A 102 -9.42 1.49 2.73
CA PRO A 102 -9.72 2.02 4.06
C PRO A 102 -9.61 3.54 4.05
N LYS A 103 -10.52 4.22 4.75
CA LYS A 103 -10.47 5.67 4.89
C LYS A 103 -9.19 6.12 5.57
N VAL A 104 -8.54 7.15 5.01
CA VAL A 104 -7.30 7.71 5.56
C VAL A 104 -7.44 9.21 5.82
N TRP A 105 -6.96 9.67 6.98
CA TRP A 105 -6.92 11.09 7.31
C TRP A 105 -5.69 11.44 8.14
N VAL A 106 -5.43 12.74 8.33
CA VAL A 106 -4.38 13.24 9.22
C VAL A 106 -5.03 13.95 10.40
N ASP A 107 -4.58 13.62 11.60
CA ASP A 107 -5.04 14.27 12.83
C ASP A 107 -3.94 14.23 13.91
N TRP A 108 -4.10 15.04 14.96
CA TRP A 108 -3.18 15.08 16.09
C TRP A 108 -3.21 13.78 16.90
N VAL A 109 -2.03 13.36 17.34
CA VAL A 109 -1.82 12.26 18.29
C VAL A 109 -1.34 12.87 19.59
N HIS A 110 -2.12 12.65 20.65
CA HIS A 110 -1.77 13.01 22.02
C HIS A 110 -1.67 11.74 22.86
N ALA A 111 -0.44 11.30 23.15
CA ALA A 111 -0.22 10.05 23.84
C ALA A 111 1.06 10.04 24.67
N VAL A 112 1.17 9.06 25.55
CA VAL A 112 2.38 8.79 26.33
C VAL A 112 2.78 7.35 26.07
N ILE A 113 4.05 7.13 25.69
CA ILE A 113 4.61 5.79 25.54
C ILE A 113 4.74 5.19 26.94
N PRO A 114 4.08 4.07 27.24
CA PRO A 114 4.20 3.40 28.53
C PRO A 114 5.66 3.07 28.84
N GLU A 115 6.01 3.03 30.13
CA GLU A 115 7.33 2.69 30.68
C GLU A 115 8.44 3.72 30.36
N VAL A 116 8.37 4.41 29.22
CA VAL A 116 9.32 5.45 28.82
C VAL A 116 8.86 6.83 29.29
N GLY A 117 7.55 7.06 29.39
CA GLY A 117 6.98 8.37 29.73
C GLY A 117 7.13 9.42 28.61
N TYR A 118 7.48 9.00 27.40
CA TYR A 118 7.68 9.92 26.28
C TYR A 118 6.33 10.39 25.73
N HIS A 119 6.12 11.71 25.69
CA HIS A 119 4.90 12.30 25.17
C HIS A 119 4.97 12.48 23.65
N ILE A 120 4.01 11.87 22.94
CA ILE A 120 3.75 12.09 21.52
C ILE A 120 2.69 13.19 21.42
N ARG A 121 2.99 14.25 20.65
CA ARG A 121 2.10 15.41 20.40
C ARG A 121 2.19 15.87 18.95
N TRP A 122 2.10 14.94 18.01
CA TRP A 122 2.48 15.17 16.61
C TRP A 122 1.33 14.76 15.70
N LEU A 123 1.37 15.13 14.42
CA LEU A 123 0.41 14.62 13.44
C LEU A 123 0.66 13.14 13.17
N GLY A 124 -0.41 12.35 13.19
CA GLY A 124 -0.43 10.94 12.78
C GLY A 124 -1.21 10.76 11.48
N LEU A 125 -0.87 9.74 10.73
CA LEU A 125 -1.69 9.25 9.63
C LEU A 125 -2.66 8.21 10.18
N TRP A 126 -3.93 8.55 10.22
CA TRP A 126 -5.00 7.73 10.76
C TRP A 126 -5.69 6.96 9.65
N MET A 127 -6.07 5.72 9.93
CA MET A 127 -6.65 4.79 8.98
C MET A 127 -7.79 4.03 9.65
N GLU A 128 -8.89 3.84 8.93
CA GLU A 128 -9.97 2.96 9.35
C GLU A 128 -9.47 1.51 9.54
N MET A 129 -9.96 0.84 10.57
CA MET A 129 -9.71 -0.57 10.78
C MET A 129 -10.63 -1.39 9.89
N VAL A 130 -10.05 -2.19 8.99
CA VAL A 130 -10.80 -3.06 8.08
C VAL A 130 -10.35 -4.51 8.28
N ASP A 131 -11.31 -5.39 8.51
CA ASP A 131 -11.05 -6.82 8.71
C ASP A 131 -10.42 -7.45 7.46
N GLY A 132 -9.39 -8.28 7.65
CA GLY A 132 -8.69 -8.96 6.56
C GLY A 132 -7.62 -8.13 5.84
N ILE A 133 -7.47 -6.83 6.16
CA ILE A 133 -6.36 -6.01 5.64
C ILE A 133 -5.21 -6.01 6.65
N SER A 134 -4.06 -6.55 6.24
CA SER A 134 -2.84 -6.48 7.07
C SER A 134 -2.40 -5.02 7.26
N LEU A 135 -2.15 -4.66 8.51
CA LEU A 135 -1.66 -3.33 8.91
C LEU A 135 -0.27 -3.02 8.37
N GLU A 136 0.55 -4.05 8.12
CA GLU A 136 1.88 -3.93 7.54
C GLU A 136 1.82 -3.72 6.02
N ASN A 137 0.82 -4.31 5.35
CA ASN A 137 0.60 -4.17 3.90
C ASN A 137 0.00 -2.82 3.49
N LEU A 138 -0.52 -2.07 4.45
CA LEU A 138 -0.83 -0.65 4.25
C LEU A 138 0.43 0.22 4.27
N VAL A 139 1.63 -0.33 4.42
CA VAL A 139 2.91 0.36 4.27
C VAL A 139 3.58 -0.10 2.98
N PRO A 140 4.06 0.79 2.09
CA PRO A 140 4.74 0.37 0.87
C PRO A 140 6.18 0.05 1.28
N GLN A 141 6.38 -1.12 1.90
CA GLN A 141 7.69 -1.74 2.04
C GLN A 141 7.60 -3.20 1.62
N CYS A 142 7.42 -3.36 0.30
CA CYS A 142 7.59 -4.58 -0.47
C CYS A 142 6.64 -5.74 -0.07
N TRP A 143 6.22 -6.51 -1.07
CA TRP A 143 5.64 -7.87 -0.97
C TRP A 143 4.12 -8.07 -0.86
N ALA A 144 3.29 -7.08 -0.53
CA ALA A 144 1.87 -7.14 -0.90
C ALA A 144 1.37 -5.82 -1.48
N ASN A 145 1.20 -5.80 -2.79
CA ASN A 145 0.39 -4.76 -3.41
C ASN A 145 -1.05 -4.98 -2.96
N VAL A 146 -1.63 -4.06 -2.17
CA VAL A 146 -3.03 -4.11 -1.72
C VAL A 146 -4.01 -4.26 -2.89
N ALA A 147 -3.61 -3.87 -4.12
CA ALA A 147 -4.36 -4.16 -5.34
C ALA A 147 -4.50 -5.67 -5.67
N LEU A 148 -3.79 -6.56 -4.97
CA LEU A 148 -3.97 -8.02 -5.03
C LEU A 148 -5.09 -8.53 -4.12
N LEU A 149 -5.56 -7.73 -3.17
CA LEU A 149 -6.59 -8.19 -2.23
C LEU A 149 -7.99 -8.20 -2.85
N PHE A 150 -8.23 -7.38 -3.87
CA PHE A 150 -9.47 -7.41 -4.65
C PHE A 150 -9.19 -7.11 -6.13
N ASP A 151 -9.26 -8.16 -6.93
CA ASP A 151 -9.14 -8.06 -8.37
C ASP A 151 -10.51 -7.86 -9.01
N TYR A 152 -10.83 -6.62 -9.41
CA TYR A 152 -12.15 -6.30 -9.99
C TYR A 152 -12.48 -7.14 -11.24
N ARG A 153 -11.48 -7.76 -11.87
CA ARG A 153 -11.67 -8.73 -12.96
C ARG A 153 -12.58 -9.90 -12.56
N CYS A 154 -12.74 -10.17 -11.27
CA CYS A 154 -13.63 -11.21 -10.75
C CYS A 154 -15.12 -10.91 -10.89
N TYR A 155 -15.48 -9.65 -11.13
CA TYR A 155 -16.86 -9.20 -11.22
C TYR A 155 -17.25 -8.78 -12.64
N VAL A 156 -16.40 -9.06 -13.63
CA VAL A 156 -16.65 -8.78 -15.05
C VAL A 156 -16.64 -10.08 -15.85
N ASP A 157 -17.56 -10.19 -16.81
CA ASP A 157 -17.67 -11.36 -17.66
C ASP A 157 -16.36 -11.63 -18.41
N GLY A 158 -15.89 -12.88 -18.37
CA GLY A 158 -14.66 -13.31 -19.03
C GLY A 158 -13.35 -12.81 -18.37
N GLY A 159 -13.42 -12.18 -17.20
CA GLY A 159 -12.22 -11.78 -16.45
C GLY A 159 -11.40 -10.65 -17.09
N LYS A 160 -12.00 -9.93 -18.05
CA LYS A 160 -11.38 -8.80 -18.75
C LYS A 160 -12.20 -7.55 -18.53
N ILE A 161 -11.60 -6.54 -17.92
CA ILE A 161 -12.29 -5.28 -17.64
C ILE A 161 -12.40 -4.47 -18.94
N GLY A 162 -11.34 -4.41 -19.74
CA GLY A 162 -11.28 -3.58 -20.93
C GLY A 162 -11.63 -2.14 -20.59
N LYS A 163 -12.67 -1.62 -21.23
CA LYS A 163 -13.25 -0.30 -20.93
C LYS A 163 -14.59 -0.39 -20.17
N ASN A 164 -14.98 -1.58 -19.74
CA ASN A 164 -16.25 -1.82 -19.05
C ASN A 164 -16.15 -1.43 -17.57
N TRP A 165 -15.90 -0.13 -17.35
CA TRP A 165 -15.80 0.46 -16.01
C TRP A 165 -17.20 0.73 -15.46
N PRO A 166 -17.40 0.64 -14.13
CA PRO A 166 -18.51 1.33 -13.48
C PRO A 166 -18.57 2.79 -13.93
N ALA A 167 -19.77 3.35 -14.08
CA ALA A 167 -19.96 4.68 -14.65
C ALA A 167 -19.11 5.75 -13.93
N ASP A 168 -19.09 5.72 -12.60
CA ASP A 168 -18.33 6.67 -11.77
C ASP A 168 -16.82 6.55 -11.99
N VAL A 169 -16.31 5.32 -12.08
CA VAL A 169 -14.89 5.05 -12.39
C VAL A 169 -14.55 5.54 -13.79
N GLY A 170 -15.39 5.25 -14.78
CA GLY A 170 -15.20 5.70 -16.17
C GLY A 170 -15.16 7.23 -16.29
N GLN A 171 -16.07 7.92 -15.60
CA GLN A 171 -16.09 9.40 -15.54
C GLN A 171 -14.85 9.95 -14.83
N CYS A 172 -14.43 9.33 -13.74
CA CYS A 172 -13.23 9.71 -13.00
C CYS A 172 -11.97 9.60 -13.88
N LEU A 173 -11.81 8.46 -14.57
CA LEU A 173 -10.71 8.23 -15.51
C LEU A 173 -10.70 9.28 -16.64
N ALA A 174 -11.86 9.56 -17.23
CA ALA A 174 -12.00 10.58 -18.27
C ALA A 174 -11.60 11.97 -17.75
N ARG A 175 -12.04 12.34 -16.54
CA ARG A 175 -11.73 13.62 -15.90
C ARG A 175 -10.24 13.79 -15.66
N ILE A 176 -9.55 12.76 -15.17
CA ILE A 176 -8.10 12.80 -14.94
C ILE A 176 -7.34 12.83 -16.27
N ALA A 177 -7.78 12.03 -17.26
CA ALA A 177 -7.18 11.97 -18.59
C ALA A 177 -7.29 13.28 -19.38
N ALA A 178 -8.27 14.13 -19.06
CA ALA A 178 -8.46 15.44 -19.67
C ALA A 178 -7.55 16.56 -19.09
N LYS A 179 -6.76 16.26 -18.05
CA LYS A 179 -5.89 17.22 -17.34
C LYS A 179 -4.44 17.00 -17.71
N ASP A 180 -3.57 17.96 -17.38
CA ASP A 180 -2.12 17.75 -17.40
C ASP A 180 -1.58 17.31 -16.02
N ALA A 181 -0.37 16.77 -15.99
CA ALA A 181 0.24 16.25 -14.76
C ALA A 181 0.43 17.30 -13.66
N LYS A 182 0.64 18.58 -13.99
CA LYS A 182 0.79 19.64 -12.99
C LYS A 182 -0.56 19.96 -12.34
N THR A 183 -1.62 20.00 -13.13
CA THR A 183 -3.00 20.13 -12.64
C THR A 183 -3.38 18.96 -11.74
N VAL A 184 -3.11 17.72 -12.16
CA VAL A 184 -3.33 16.51 -11.33
C VAL A 184 -2.54 16.58 -10.02
N MET A 185 -1.28 17.04 -10.05
CA MET A 185 -0.46 17.18 -8.85
C MET A 185 -1.09 18.15 -7.84
N GLN A 186 -1.53 19.31 -8.30
CA GLN A 186 -2.12 20.35 -7.46
C GLN A 186 -3.47 19.90 -6.88
N GLU A 187 -4.30 19.29 -7.71
CA GLU A 187 -5.65 18.88 -7.32
C GLU A 187 -5.66 17.76 -6.30
N TYR A 188 -4.83 16.74 -6.49
CA TYR A 188 -4.76 15.59 -5.57
C TYR A 188 -3.72 15.78 -4.46
N GLY A 189 -2.98 16.90 -4.45
CA GLY A 189 -1.96 17.17 -3.44
C GLY A 189 -0.75 16.23 -3.49
N LEU A 190 -0.48 15.64 -4.66
CA LEU A 190 0.64 14.72 -4.86
C LEU A 190 1.97 15.44 -4.62
N PRO A 191 2.93 14.82 -3.93
CA PRO A 191 4.13 15.53 -3.48
C PRO A 191 5.15 15.80 -4.60
N GLN A 192 5.05 15.11 -5.74
CA GLN A 192 6.04 15.18 -6.82
C GLN A 192 5.37 15.02 -8.19
N LEU A 193 5.88 15.77 -9.18
CA LEU A 193 5.31 15.79 -10.53
C LEU A 193 5.32 14.42 -11.22
N HIS A 194 6.36 13.60 -11.01
CA HIS A 194 6.41 12.27 -11.64
C HIS A 194 5.32 11.33 -11.11
N MET A 195 4.87 11.49 -9.87
CA MET A 195 3.77 10.70 -9.30
C MET A 195 2.44 11.11 -9.97
N ALA A 196 2.23 12.41 -10.14
CA ALA A 196 1.06 12.92 -10.85
C ALA A 196 1.08 12.56 -12.34
N ALA A 197 2.24 12.60 -12.98
CA ALA A 197 2.41 12.13 -14.34
C ALA A 197 2.09 10.63 -14.48
N ALA A 198 2.47 9.81 -13.49
CA ALA A 198 2.10 8.40 -13.46
C ALA A 198 0.59 8.20 -13.35
N LEU A 199 -0.08 8.91 -12.43
CA LEU A 199 -1.53 8.86 -12.28
C LEU A 199 -2.26 9.31 -13.56
N TYR A 200 -1.84 10.44 -14.14
CA TYR A 200 -2.36 10.96 -15.41
C TYR A 200 -2.21 9.94 -16.55
N ASN A 201 -0.98 9.47 -16.81
CA ASN A 201 -0.70 8.57 -17.92
C ASN A 201 -1.45 7.23 -17.77
N ARG A 202 -1.54 6.69 -16.55
CA ARG A 202 -2.30 5.45 -16.29
C ARG A 202 -3.80 5.67 -16.45
N SER A 203 -4.34 6.78 -15.97
CA SER A 203 -5.76 7.11 -16.13
C SER A 203 -6.12 7.29 -17.60
N LYS A 204 -5.27 8.00 -18.35
CA LYS A 204 -5.40 8.17 -19.80
C LYS A 204 -5.36 6.83 -20.53
N ALA A 205 -4.39 5.97 -20.22
CA ALA A 205 -4.30 4.63 -20.79
C ALA A 205 -5.55 3.77 -20.50
N MET A 206 -6.05 3.79 -19.26
CA MET A 206 -7.26 3.06 -18.87
C MET A 206 -8.51 3.59 -19.57
N HIS A 207 -8.59 4.90 -19.79
CA HIS A 207 -9.70 5.54 -20.50
C HIS A 207 -9.66 5.25 -22.02
N GLU A 208 -8.50 5.45 -22.66
CA GLU A 208 -8.33 5.37 -24.11
C GLU A 208 -8.18 3.94 -24.63
N HIS A 209 -7.63 3.03 -23.84
CA HIS A 209 -7.29 1.67 -24.29
C HIS A 209 -7.85 0.56 -23.39
N GLY A 210 -8.24 0.86 -22.15
CA GLY A 210 -8.77 -0.11 -21.20
C GLY A 210 -7.73 -0.65 -20.21
N PHE A 211 -8.21 -1.39 -19.22
CA PHE A 211 -7.40 -1.89 -18.09
C PHE A 211 -6.22 -2.74 -18.52
N GLU A 212 -6.43 -3.76 -19.35
CA GLU A 212 -5.40 -4.73 -19.74
C GLU A 212 -4.26 -4.03 -20.46
N TRP A 213 -4.60 -3.14 -21.40
CA TRP A 213 -3.60 -2.34 -22.11
C TRP A 213 -2.88 -1.40 -21.16
N ALA A 214 -3.61 -0.72 -20.28
CA ALA A 214 -3.00 0.16 -19.30
C ALA A 214 -2.03 -0.60 -18.40
N LEU A 215 -2.34 -1.83 -17.99
CA LEU A 215 -1.50 -2.67 -17.13
C LEU A 215 -0.19 -3.08 -17.82
N THR A 216 -0.26 -3.59 -19.06
CA THR A 216 0.90 -4.15 -19.77
C THR A 216 1.68 -3.10 -20.56
N GLU A 217 0.98 -2.14 -21.16
CA GLU A 217 1.54 -1.19 -22.11
C GLU A 217 1.63 0.25 -21.57
N GLY A 218 0.85 0.60 -20.54
CA GLY A 218 0.75 1.97 -20.02
C GLY A 218 2.02 2.50 -19.38
N PHE A 219 2.24 3.82 -19.52
CA PHE A 219 3.37 4.53 -18.92
C PHE A 219 3.06 5.07 -17.52
N PRO A 220 4.05 5.18 -16.61
CA PRO A 220 5.41 4.67 -16.73
C PRO A 220 5.42 3.15 -16.73
N ARG A 221 6.18 2.53 -17.64
CA ARG A 221 6.23 1.07 -17.75
C ARG A 221 7.31 0.54 -16.80
N ASN A 222 6.98 -0.46 -15.98
CA ASN A 222 7.99 -1.13 -15.17
C ASN A 222 9.01 -1.81 -16.09
N PRO A 223 10.32 -1.72 -15.79
CA PRO A 223 11.33 -2.46 -16.53
C PRO A 223 11.08 -3.96 -16.36
N ASN A 224 11.53 -4.71 -17.34
CA ASN A 224 11.64 -6.14 -17.21
C ASN A 224 12.76 -6.49 -16.20
N PRO A 225 12.59 -7.50 -15.33
CA PRO A 225 11.45 -8.43 -15.22
C PRO A 225 10.34 -7.99 -14.26
N TRP A 226 10.39 -6.78 -13.70
CA TRP A 226 9.39 -6.25 -12.75
C TRP A 226 8.07 -5.80 -13.38
N ARG A 227 7.86 -6.11 -14.66
CA ARG A 227 6.60 -5.82 -15.35
C ARG A 227 5.51 -6.75 -14.81
N TYR A 228 4.36 -6.18 -14.48
CA TYR A 228 3.19 -6.99 -14.14
C TYR A 228 2.85 -7.90 -15.30
N LYS A 229 2.88 -9.20 -15.03
CA LYS A 229 2.36 -10.20 -15.95
C LYS A 229 0.86 -10.32 -15.74
N PHE A 230 0.15 -10.61 -16.82
CA PHE A 230 -1.28 -10.86 -16.73
C PHE A 230 -1.51 -12.21 -16.04
N THR A 231 -1.88 -12.17 -14.77
CA THR A 231 -2.21 -13.35 -13.97
C THR A 231 -3.71 -13.59 -13.99
N PRO A 232 -4.18 -14.85 -13.82
CA PRO A 232 -5.59 -15.11 -13.54
C PRO A 232 -6.04 -14.30 -12.30
N PRO A 233 -7.30 -13.86 -12.23
CA PRO A 233 -7.74 -13.04 -11.11
C PRO A 233 -7.97 -13.86 -9.84
N CYS A 234 -7.73 -13.23 -8.68
CA CYS A 234 -7.90 -13.81 -7.35
C CYS A 234 -9.25 -13.40 -6.76
N CYS A 235 -10.29 -14.22 -6.97
CA CYS A 235 -11.68 -13.79 -6.72
C CYS A 235 -12.19 -14.03 -5.32
N ARG A 236 -11.42 -14.76 -4.52
CA ARG A 236 -11.72 -15.02 -3.13
C ARG A 236 -10.42 -15.29 -2.41
N ILE A 237 -10.27 -14.73 -1.23
CA ILE A 237 -9.12 -14.99 -0.37
C ILE A 237 -9.54 -16.00 0.68
N LYS A 238 -8.68 -17.00 0.91
CA LYS A 238 -8.79 -17.92 2.04
C LYS A 238 -7.70 -17.58 3.04
N HIS A 239 -8.12 -17.37 4.29
CA HIS A 239 -7.19 -17.22 5.40
C HIS A 239 -6.78 -18.62 5.90
N THR A 240 -5.49 -18.94 5.81
CA THR A 240 -4.90 -20.16 6.38
C THR A 240 -3.81 -19.77 7.37
N ASP A 241 -2.56 -20.17 7.13
CA ASP A 241 -1.35 -19.64 7.75
C ASP A 241 -0.86 -18.35 7.06
N THR A 242 -1.20 -18.20 5.77
CA THR A 242 -1.04 -16.98 4.97
C THR A 242 -2.33 -16.66 4.19
N TYR A 243 -2.43 -15.45 3.65
CA TYR A 243 -3.47 -15.08 2.69
C TYR A 243 -3.18 -15.74 1.34
N ARG A 244 -4.12 -16.54 0.83
CA ARG A 244 -4.02 -17.21 -0.47
C ARG A 244 -5.31 -17.04 -1.26
N CYS A 245 -5.22 -17.12 -2.59
CA CYS A 245 -6.42 -17.24 -3.42
C CYS A 245 -7.12 -18.57 -3.13
N ALA A 246 -8.45 -18.52 -3.01
CA ALA A 246 -9.28 -19.68 -2.72
C ALA A 246 -9.52 -20.53 -3.98
N ASN A 247 -9.47 -19.93 -5.17
CA ASN A 247 -9.42 -20.63 -6.44
C ASN A 247 -7.99 -21.04 -6.80
N GLU A 248 -7.85 -22.04 -7.69
CA GLU A 248 -6.55 -22.42 -8.25
C GLU A 248 -5.95 -21.21 -8.97
N TRP A 249 -4.99 -20.56 -8.31
CA TRP A 249 -4.32 -19.37 -8.78
C TRP A 249 -2.89 -19.74 -9.13
N LYS A 250 -2.62 -19.84 -10.43
CA LYS A 250 -1.29 -20.07 -11.00
C LYS A 250 -0.83 -18.75 -11.63
N PRO A 251 -0.36 -17.78 -10.83
CA PRO A 251 0.22 -16.57 -11.40
C PRO A 251 1.41 -16.98 -12.27
N ASP A 252 1.58 -16.35 -13.42
CA ASP A 252 2.82 -16.48 -14.18
C ASP A 252 3.94 -15.84 -13.36
N THR A 253 4.66 -16.68 -12.61
CA THR A 253 5.85 -16.30 -11.84
C THR A 253 7.13 -16.45 -12.65
N ALA A 254 7.05 -16.72 -13.96
CA ALA A 254 8.26 -16.97 -14.75
C ALA A 254 9.08 -15.68 -14.85
N ILE A 255 10.27 -15.68 -14.27
CA ILE A 255 11.28 -14.66 -14.54
C ILE A 255 12.14 -15.21 -15.67
N PRO A 256 12.31 -14.48 -16.78
CA PRO A 256 13.06 -15.05 -17.88
C PRO A 256 14.57 -15.15 -17.61
N PHE A 257 15.22 -15.94 -18.45
CA PHE A 257 16.53 -16.55 -18.25
C PHE A 257 17.68 -15.61 -17.86
N GLY A 258 18.67 -16.17 -17.16
CA GLY A 258 20.06 -15.69 -17.07
C GLY A 258 20.35 -14.73 -15.93
N ASP A 259 19.47 -13.80 -15.62
CA ASP A 259 19.72 -12.84 -14.55
C ASP A 259 18.37 -12.34 -14.03
N PRO A 260 18.03 -12.58 -12.76
CA PRO A 260 16.73 -12.21 -12.21
C PRO A 260 16.51 -10.69 -12.15
N ILE A 261 17.54 -9.89 -12.42
CA ILE A 261 17.45 -8.43 -12.51
C ILE A 261 17.24 -7.98 -13.96
N THR A 262 17.79 -8.69 -14.95
CA THR A 262 17.80 -8.23 -16.35
C THR A 262 17.00 -9.10 -17.32
N GLY A 263 16.66 -10.34 -16.95
CA GLY A 263 15.94 -11.29 -17.80
C GLY A 263 16.71 -11.75 -19.04
N GLY A 264 18.03 -11.51 -19.09
CA GLY A 264 18.96 -11.95 -20.14
C GLY A 264 20.14 -12.75 -19.57
N PRO A 265 21.13 -13.17 -20.38
CA PRO A 265 22.21 -14.08 -19.96
C PRO A 265 22.90 -13.67 -18.66
N TRP A 266 23.34 -14.64 -17.87
CA TRP A 266 24.00 -14.39 -16.59
C TRP A 266 25.26 -13.53 -16.75
N ARG A 267 25.28 -12.34 -16.12
CA ARG A 267 26.37 -11.35 -16.22
C ARG A 267 27.12 -11.13 -14.90
N HIS A 268 26.78 -11.85 -13.84
CA HIS A 268 27.45 -11.70 -12.55
C HIS A 268 28.68 -12.59 -12.48
N GLU A 269 29.72 -12.15 -11.77
CA GLU A 269 31.00 -12.89 -11.65
C GLU A 269 30.87 -14.24 -10.94
N ARG A 270 29.86 -14.39 -10.08
CA ARG A 270 29.55 -15.65 -9.41
C ARG A 270 28.91 -16.64 -10.39
N LYS A 271 29.10 -17.95 -10.19
CA LYS A 271 28.50 -18.99 -11.04
C LYS A 271 26.97 -18.89 -11.04
N ASP A 272 26.39 -19.04 -12.23
CA ASP A 272 24.94 -19.18 -12.41
C ASP A 272 24.41 -20.35 -11.57
N PRO A 273 23.49 -20.11 -10.60
CA PRO A 273 23.02 -21.14 -9.68
C PRO A 273 22.05 -22.15 -10.31
N GLY A 274 21.73 -22.04 -11.61
CA GLY A 274 20.82 -22.93 -12.32
C GLY A 274 19.73 -22.14 -13.00
N THR A 275 20.01 -21.72 -14.22
CA THR A 275 19.09 -20.93 -15.02
C THR A 275 17.93 -21.77 -15.55
N TYR A 276 16.70 -21.25 -15.42
CA TYR A 276 15.48 -21.94 -15.82
C TYR A 276 15.34 -22.05 -17.34
N GLU A 277 15.57 -23.26 -17.90
CA GLU A 277 15.13 -23.63 -19.26
C GLU A 277 13.63 -23.39 -19.45
N GLY A 278 13.29 -22.38 -20.25
CA GLY A 278 11.92 -21.90 -20.48
C GLY A 278 11.69 -20.41 -20.19
N GLY A 279 12.67 -19.70 -19.63
CA GLY A 279 12.59 -18.25 -19.51
C GLY A 279 12.61 -17.53 -20.87
N THR A 280 11.61 -16.72 -21.17
CA THR A 280 11.56 -15.91 -22.41
C THR A 280 12.40 -14.64 -22.29
N VAL A 281 13.61 -14.60 -22.84
CA VAL A 281 14.45 -13.38 -22.90
C VAL A 281 13.59 -12.16 -23.27
N PHE A 282 13.73 -11.07 -22.51
CA PHE A 282 13.06 -9.80 -22.82
C PHE A 282 13.82 -8.98 -23.86
#